data_AF-A0A381WQS6-F1
#
_entry.id   AF-A0A381WQS6-F1
#
_cell.length_a   1.000
_cell.length_b   1.000
_cell.length_c   1.000
_cell.angle_alpha   90.00
_cell.angle_beta   90.00
_cell.angle_gamma   90.00
#
_symmetry.space_group_name_H-M   'P 1'
#
loop_
_entity.id
_entity.type
_entity.pdbx_description
1 polymer ?
#
loop_
_entity_poly.entity_id
_entity_poly.type
_entity_poly.pdbx_seq_one_letter_code
_entity_poly.pdbx_strand_id
1 'polypeptide(L)'
;MPQTAIWPGSSSFASGQTPFGIYDSDAQFSGSGVNSVDKFADWCAKRLGYPIMDVEMQSGSFYAVYEEAVTEYSAQVNQFNIKDNLFNLTGQSTGSNMTHRNITPSLG
;
A
#
# COMPACT_ATOMS: atom_id res chain seq x y z
N MET A 1 5.96 26.37 -23.91
CA MET A 1 6.09 24.92 -23.69
C MET A 1 5.66 24.67 -22.25
N PRO A 2 4.77 23.71 -21.94
CA PRO A 2 4.40 23.45 -20.55
C PRO A 2 5.65 22.96 -19.81
N GLN A 3 5.97 23.61 -18.70
CA GLN A 3 7.10 23.24 -17.85
C GLN A 3 6.77 21.93 -17.13
N THR A 4 7.68 20.96 -17.18
CA THR A 4 7.60 19.74 -16.37
C THR A 4 7.52 20.13 -14.91
N ALA A 5 6.52 19.61 -14.21
CA ALA A 5 6.28 19.99 -12.82
C ALA A 5 7.29 19.30 -11.91
N ILE A 6 8.22 20.09 -11.39
CA ILE A 6 9.27 19.64 -10.46
C ILE A 6 8.67 19.48 -9.06
N TRP A 7 9.14 18.48 -8.32
CA TRP A 7 8.81 18.29 -6.91
C TRP A 7 9.07 19.57 -6.09
N PRO A 8 8.08 20.11 -5.36
CA PRO A 8 8.23 21.40 -4.67
C PRO A 8 8.99 21.30 -3.34
N GLY A 9 9.62 20.15 -3.02
CA GLY A 9 10.37 19.95 -1.78
C GLY A 9 9.51 19.64 -0.56
N SER A 10 8.19 19.62 -0.73
CA SER A 10 7.22 19.27 0.31
C SER A 10 6.00 18.64 -0.32
N SER A 11 5.24 17.93 0.48
CA SER A 11 4.01 17.29 0.06
C SER A 11 2.92 17.63 1.08
N SER A 12 1.74 17.90 0.58
CA SER A 12 0.54 18.09 1.39
C SER A 12 -0.55 17.34 0.69
N PHE A 13 -0.85 16.15 1.21
CA PHE A 13 -1.93 15.35 0.70
C PHE A 13 -3.29 15.99 1.00
N ALA A 14 -4.21 15.89 0.03
CA ALA A 14 -5.62 16.17 0.20
C ALA A 14 -6.43 15.06 -0.49
N SER A 15 -7.59 14.73 0.07
CA SER A 15 -8.51 13.78 -0.57
C SER A 15 -8.87 14.24 -1.99
N GLY A 16 -8.88 13.30 -2.92
CA GLY A 16 -9.06 13.51 -4.35
C GLY A 16 -7.76 13.71 -5.14
N GLN A 17 -6.59 13.65 -4.48
CA GLN A 17 -5.28 13.73 -5.15
C GLN A 17 -4.75 12.36 -5.60
N THR A 18 -5.35 11.27 -5.15
CA THR A 18 -5.08 9.90 -5.59
C THR A 18 -6.09 9.48 -6.67
N PRO A 19 -5.68 8.77 -7.73
CA PRO A 19 -6.59 8.29 -8.75
C PRO A 19 -7.61 7.25 -8.26
N PHE A 20 -7.24 6.37 -7.32
CA PHE A 20 -8.13 5.31 -6.83
C PHE A 20 -8.93 5.73 -5.59
N GLY A 21 -8.35 6.56 -4.72
CA GLY A 21 -9.06 7.16 -3.58
C GLY A 21 -9.55 6.14 -2.54
N ILE A 22 -8.89 4.99 -2.47
CA ILE A 22 -9.22 3.86 -1.57
C ILE A 22 -8.94 4.26 -0.13
N TYR A 23 -7.83 4.96 0.12
CA TYR A 23 -7.37 5.32 1.47
C TYR A 23 -7.55 6.81 1.82
N ASP A 24 -8.25 7.57 0.99
CA ASP A 24 -8.42 9.01 1.15
C ASP A 24 -9.13 9.44 2.44
N SER A 25 -10.01 8.57 2.94
CA SER A 25 -10.75 8.79 4.19
C SER A 25 -9.99 8.31 5.44
N ASP A 26 -8.86 7.63 5.27
CA ASP A 26 -8.07 7.09 6.36
C ASP A 26 -7.11 8.17 6.92
N ALA A 27 -7.23 8.47 8.21
CA ALA A 27 -6.39 9.42 8.91
C ALA A 27 -4.92 8.95 9.04
N GLN A 28 -4.64 7.64 8.97
CA GLN A 28 -3.27 7.13 8.96
C GLN A 28 -2.57 7.37 7.61
N PHE A 29 -3.33 7.32 6.52
CA PHE A 29 -2.83 7.56 5.16
C PHE A 29 -2.72 9.07 4.86
N SER A 30 -3.78 9.82 5.16
CA SER A 30 -3.92 11.25 4.86
C SER A 30 -3.29 12.21 5.88
N GLY A 31 -2.92 11.75 7.09
CA GLY A 31 -2.49 12.59 8.20
C GLY A 31 -0.99 12.47 8.55
N SER A 32 -0.56 13.13 9.64
CA SER A 32 0.81 13.08 10.20
C SER A 32 1.25 11.75 10.85
N GLY A 33 0.48 10.67 10.61
CA GLY A 33 0.75 9.34 11.14
C GLY A 33 2.11 8.77 10.72
N VAL A 34 2.48 7.62 11.28
CA VAL A 34 3.73 6.94 10.89
C VAL A 34 3.66 6.46 9.43
N ASN A 35 2.45 6.12 8.95
CA ASN A 35 2.16 5.64 7.59
C ASN A 35 1.64 6.75 6.66
N SER A 36 1.98 8.00 6.95
CA SER A 36 1.53 9.14 6.16
C SER A 36 2.09 9.09 4.74
N VAL A 37 1.24 9.33 3.75
CA VAL A 37 1.64 9.44 2.35
C VAL A 37 2.65 10.59 2.13
N ASP A 38 2.59 11.64 2.94
CA ASP A 38 3.50 12.79 2.84
C ASP A 38 4.95 12.42 3.22
N LYS A 39 5.14 11.68 4.33
CA LYS A 39 6.47 11.17 4.70
C LYS A 39 7.01 10.17 3.67
N PHE A 40 6.13 9.37 3.07
CA PHE A 40 6.53 8.46 1.99
C PHE A 40 7.05 9.25 0.78
N ALA A 41 6.35 10.31 0.37
CA ALA A 41 6.77 11.13 -0.76
C ALA A 41 8.09 11.87 -0.51
N ASP A 42 8.28 12.43 0.69
CA ASP A 42 9.56 13.04 1.11
C ASP A 42 10.71 12.02 1.13
N TRP A 43 10.47 10.81 1.65
CA TRP A 43 11.45 9.73 1.65
C TRP A 43 11.83 9.29 0.23
N CYS A 44 10.85 9.13 -0.66
CA CYS A 44 11.07 8.79 -2.05
C CYS A 44 11.87 9.88 -2.79
N ALA A 45 11.52 11.15 -2.61
CA ALA A 45 12.22 12.27 -3.22
C ALA A 45 13.70 12.34 -2.78
N LYS A 46 13.97 12.15 -1.48
CA LYS A 46 15.35 12.07 -0.95
C LYS A 46 16.14 10.91 -1.53
N ARG A 47 15.51 9.75 -1.71
CA ARG A 47 16.15 8.57 -2.29
C ARG A 47 16.49 8.76 -3.78
N LEU A 48 15.69 9.55 -4.49
CA LEU A 48 15.92 9.93 -5.88
C LEU A 48 17.02 11.01 -6.04
N GLY A 49 17.48 11.60 -4.94
CA GLY A 49 18.60 12.55 -4.94
C GLY A 49 18.22 13.99 -4.60
N TYR A 50 16.97 14.29 -4.24
CA TYR A 50 16.59 15.62 -3.77
C TYR A 50 17.31 15.96 -2.44
N PRO A 51 17.85 17.17 -2.25
CA PRO A 51 17.79 18.36 -3.12
C PRO A 51 19.00 18.53 -4.07
N ILE A 52 19.87 17.51 -4.20
CA ILE A 52 21.07 17.58 -5.06
C ILE A 52 20.68 17.46 -6.54
N MET A 53 19.68 16.63 -6.84
CA MET A 53 19.06 16.52 -8.16
C MET A 53 17.57 16.86 -8.10
N ASP A 54 17.08 17.50 -9.14
CA ASP A 54 15.66 17.82 -9.29
C ASP A 54 14.87 16.58 -9.66
N VAL A 55 13.78 16.34 -8.94
CA VAL A 55 12.87 15.22 -9.18
C VAL A 55 11.70 15.73 -10.01
N GLU A 56 11.58 15.24 -11.26
CA GLU A 56 10.51 15.63 -12.20
C GLU A 56 9.18 14.88 -11.95
N MET A 57 9.08 14.15 -10.85
CA MET A 57 7.87 13.41 -10.48
C MET A 57 7.01 14.24 -9.50
N GLN A 58 5.74 14.43 -9.83
CA GLN A 58 4.76 15.10 -8.98
C GLN A 58 4.31 14.24 -7.80
N SER A 59 3.78 14.90 -6.75
CA SER A 59 3.18 14.25 -5.57
C SER A 59 2.03 13.33 -5.85
N GLY A 60 1.16 13.64 -6.80
CA GLY A 60 0.08 12.72 -7.20
C GLY A 60 0.60 11.34 -7.60
N SER A 61 1.74 11.27 -8.30
CA SER A 61 2.33 9.99 -8.71
C SER A 61 2.88 9.21 -7.52
N PHE A 62 3.53 9.87 -6.55
CA PHE A 62 3.98 9.20 -5.33
C PHE A 62 2.81 8.67 -4.49
N TYR A 63 1.71 9.43 -4.42
CA TYR A 63 0.54 9.03 -3.67
C TYR A 63 -0.15 7.81 -4.29
N ALA A 64 -0.28 7.80 -5.62
CA ALA A 64 -0.87 6.67 -6.35
C ALA A 64 -0.06 5.38 -6.16
N VAL A 65 1.27 5.43 -6.27
CA VAL A 65 2.15 4.26 -6.09
C VAL A 65 2.09 3.76 -4.65
N TYR A 66 1.97 4.66 -3.66
CA TYR A 66 1.85 4.25 -2.26
C TYR A 66 0.53 3.50 -2.01
N GLU A 67 -0.58 4.04 -2.52
CA GLU A 67 -1.90 3.41 -2.43
C GLU A 67 -1.94 2.03 -3.12
N GLU A 68 -1.35 1.92 -4.30
CA GLU A 68 -1.23 0.66 -5.02
C GLU A 68 -0.40 -0.36 -4.23
N ALA A 69 0.77 0.04 -3.70
CA ALA A 69 1.64 -0.86 -2.95
C ALA A 69 1.00 -1.42 -1.67
N VAL A 70 0.25 -0.60 -0.92
CA VAL A 70 -0.47 -1.05 0.28
C VAL A 70 -1.57 -2.05 -0.09
N THR A 71 -2.29 -1.79 -1.18
CA THR A 71 -3.36 -2.66 -1.68
C THR A 71 -2.79 -3.99 -2.18
N GLU A 72 -1.69 -3.95 -2.93
CA GLU A 72 -1.04 -5.14 -3.48
C GLU A 72 -0.46 -6.02 -2.38
N TYR A 73 0.23 -5.44 -1.39
CA TYR A 73 0.75 -6.20 -0.25
C TYR A 73 -0.37 -6.92 0.50
N SER A 74 -1.49 -6.23 0.73
CA SER A 74 -2.66 -6.81 1.39
C SER A 74 -3.27 -7.96 0.58
N ALA A 75 -3.32 -7.81 -0.75
CA ALA A 75 -3.77 -8.86 -1.65
C ALA A 75 -2.86 -10.09 -1.63
N GLN A 76 -1.54 -9.90 -1.60
CA GLN A 76 -0.56 -10.98 -1.49
C GLN A 76 -0.72 -11.76 -0.18
N VAL A 77 -0.80 -11.07 0.97
CA VAL A 77 -1.03 -11.71 2.27
C VAL A 77 -2.32 -12.53 2.28
N ASN A 78 -3.41 -11.97 1.75
CA ASN A 78 -4.67 -12.68 1.64
C ASN A 78 -4.56 -13.91 0.73
N GLN A 79 -3.85 -13.80 -0.40
CA GLN A 79 -3.64 -14.91 -1.31
C GLN A 79 -2.84 -16.05 -0.66
N PHE A 80 -1.78 -15.74 0.09
CA PHE A 80 -1.00 -16.74 0.82
C PHE A 80 -1.82 -17.40 1.92
N ASN A 81 -2.58 -16.63 2.70
CA ASN A 81 -3.48 -17.17 3.71
C ASN A 81 -4.54 -18.11 3.10
N ILE A 82 -5.11 -17.78 1.95
CA ILE A 82 -6.07 -18.64 1.25
C ILE A 82 -5.40 -19.93 0.76
N LYS A 83 -4.18 -19.84 0.20
CA LYS A 83 -3.42 -21.01 -0.24
C LYS A 83 -3.10 -21.95 0.92
N ASP A 84 -2.66 -21.42 2.06
CA ASP A 84 -2.37 -22.20 3.26
C ASP A 84 -3.64 -22.83 3.84
N ASN A 85 -4.74 -22.08 3.93
CA ASN A 85 -6.02 -22.62 4.37
C ASN A 85 -6.50 -23.75 3.43
N LEU A 86 -6.36 -23.57 2.12
CA LEU A 86 -6.71 -24.60 1.14
C LEU A 86 -5.82 -25.84 1.28
N PHE A 87 -4.51 -25.67 1.45
CA PHE A 87 -3.58 -26.78 1.67
C PHE A 87 -3.93 -27.56 2.94
N ASN A 88 -4.23 -26.88 4.05
CA ASN A 88 -4.64 -27.53 5.30
C ASN A 88 -6.00 -28.25 5.21
N LEU A 89 -6.88 -27.82 4.30
CA LEU A 89 -8.17 -28.49 4.02
C LEU A 89 -7.99 -29.70 3.08
N THR A 90 -7.01 -29.67 2.18
CA THR A 90 -6.73 -30.80 1.29
C THR A 90 -6.16 -31.99 2.06
N GLY A 91 -6.87 -33.12 2.06
CA GLY A 91 -6.48 -34.34 2.80
C GLY A 91 -7.26 -34.59 4.09
N GLN A 92 -8.14 -33.67 4.51
CA GLN A 92 -9.07 -33.93 5.62
C GLN A 92 -10.26 -34.79 5.20
N SER A 93 -10.82 -35.55 6.15
CA SER A 93 -12.01 -36.38 5.91
C SER A 93 -13.19 -35.50 5.47
N THR A 94 -13.84 -35.89 4.37
CA THR A 94 -14.94 -35.16 3.69
C THR A 94 -16.19 -34.92 4.55
N GLY A 95 -16.26 -35.49 5.76
CA GLY A 95 -17.34 -35.28 6.74
C GLY A 95 -17.07 -34.20 7.81
N SER A 96 -15.94 -33.50 7.74
CA SER A 96 -15.54 -32.53 8.77
C SER A 96 -16.20 -31.16 8.55
N ASN A 97 -16.98 -30.68 9.52
CA ASN A 97 -17.57 -29.34 9.50
C ASN A 97 -16.51 -28.31 9.96
N MET A 98 -15.98 -27.54 9.01
CA MET A 98 -14.91 -26.56 9.23
C MET A 98 -15.42 -25.12 9.28
N THR A 99 -16.74 -24.92 9.26
CA THR A 99 -17.35 -23.59 9.34
C THR A 99 -17.06 -22.98 10.72
N HIS A 100 -16.55 -21.74 10.77
CA HIS A 100 -16.19 -21.05 12.02
C HIS A 100 -15.08 -21.72 12.87
N ARG A 101 -14.28 -22.64 12.29
CA ARG A 101 -13.11 -23.22 12.96
C ARG A 101 -11.84 -22.49 12.52
N ASN A 102 -11.00 -22.12 13.47
CA ASN A 102 -9.68 -21.56 13.18
C ASN A 102 -8.78 -22.68 12.62
N ILE A 103 -8.45 -22.60 11.33
CA ILE A 103 -7.49 -23.52 10.70
C ILE A 103 -6.11 -23.02 11.10
N THR A 104 -5.46 -23.71 12.03
CA THR A 104 -4.07 -23.38 12.42
C THR A 104 -3.14 -23.81 11.28
N PRO A 105 -2.33 -22.91 10.70
CA PRO A 105 -1.34 -23.29 9.70
C PRO A 105 -0.36 -24.30 10.27
N SER A 106 -0.11 -25.41 9.57
CA SER A 106 0.85 -26.44 10.01
C SER A 106 2.32 -26.07 9.74
N LEU A 107 2.56 -25.02 8.95
CA LEU A 107 3.87 -24.44 8.69
C LEU A 107 3.91 -23.09 9.43
N GLY A 108 4.69 -23.04 10.52
CA GLY A 108 4.90 -21.84 11.34
C GLY A 108 5.95 -20.90 10.77
#